data_AF-C6JZB4-F1
#
_entry.id   AF-C6JZB4-F1
#
_cell.length_a   1.000
_cell.length_b   1.000
_cell.length_c   1.000
_cell.angle_alpha   90.00
_cell.angle_beta   90.00
_cell.angle_gamma   90.00
#
_symmetry.space_group_name_H-M   'P 1'
#
loop_
_entity.id
_entity.type
_entity.pdbx_description
1 polymer ?
#
loop_
_entity_poly.entity_id
_entity_poly.type
_entity_poly.pdbx_seq_one_letter_code
_entity_poly.pdbx_strand_id
1 'polypeptide(L)'
;DEEQVNESKMLLFNGLYYRGSWATPFQQLRTEESKFFTNTDERPVMMMRSQGTFGVGKDEQLDAKFLELPYNNSRYSLLLMVPNNKDGLKELIKNFNPDTLSTVQKSLVQMPVQICIPKFRIDTTSRAEKPLAKLGLITMFTSKADLSGITTEQKIHVDELVQHVSIRVDEGSSSENALSATNIVEAKT
;
A
#
# COMPACT_ATOMS: atom_id res chain seq x y z
N ASP A 1 14.88 46.18 21.70
CA ASP A 1 14.03 45.01 21.99
C ASP A 1 13.99 44.12 20.77
N GLU A 2 14.82 43.09 20.76
CA GLU A 2 14.68 42.01 19.78
C GLU A 2 13.51 41.15 20.24
N GLU A 3 12.34 41.33 19.62
CA GLU A 3 11.26 40.36 19.74
C GLU A 3 11.82 39.00 19.34
N GLN A 4 11.99 38.11 20.31
CA GLN A 4 12.13 36.68 20.06
C GLN A 4 10.88 36.25 19.31
N VAL A 5 10.98 36.18 17.98
CA VAL A 5 9.97 35.56 17.14
C VAL A 5 9.92 34.11 17.59
N ASN A 6 8.90 33.78 18.37
CA ASN A 6 8.64 32.44 18.84
C ASN A 6 8.23 31.62 17.60
N GLU A 7 9.20 30.96 16.95
CA GLU A 7 8.92 30.07 15.84
C GLU A 7 8.17 28.86 16.38
N SER A 8 6.86 28.85 16.17
CA SER A 8 5.98 27.77 16.60
C SER A 8 6.04 26.63 15.59
N LYS A 9 6.21 25.42 16.12
CA LYS A 9 6.43 24.21 15.34
C LYS A 9 5.12 23.54 14.96
N MET A 10 4.98 23.08 13.73
CA MET A 10 3.78 22.37 13.25
C MET A 10 4.09 20.92 12.87
N LEU A 11 3.36 19.99 13.47
CA LEU A 11 3.37 18.57 13.12
C LEU A 11 2.16 18.24 12.25
N LEU A 12 2.41 17.73 11.05
CA LEU A 12 1.39 17.15 10.19
C LEU A 12 1.41 15.64 10.31
N PHE A 13 0.27 15.06 10.67
CA PHE A 13 0.10 13.63 10.76
C PHE A 13 -1.03 13.16 9.83
N ASN A 14 -0.75 12.14 9.03
CA ASN A 14 -1.74 11.42 8.24
C ASN A 14 -1.70 9.93 8.59
N GLY A 15 -2.88 9.34 8.80
CA GLY A 15 -3.03 7.90 9.00
C GLY A 15 -3.90 7.29 7.91
N LEU A 16 -3.46 6.17 7.32
CA LEU A 16 -4.24 5.37 6.39
C LEU A 16 -4.31 3.94 6.91
N TYR A 17 -5.52 3.44 7.13
CA TYR A 17 -5.78 2.03 7.39
C TYR A 17 -6.68 1.47 6.29
N TYR A 18 -6.28 0.34 5.71
CA TYR A 18 -7.10 -0.34 4.71
C TYR A 18 -7.18 -1.85 4.94
N ARG A 19 -8.41 -2.34 5.02
CA ARG A 19 -8.79 -3.76 5.02
C ARG A 19 -10.17 -3.90 4.37
N GLY A 20 -10.20 -4.33 3.11
CA GLY A 20 -11.43 -4.52 2.34
C GLY A 20 -11.80 -5.99 2.18
N SER A 21 -13.07 -6.28 1.90
CA SER A 21 -13.53 -7.62 1.49
C SER A 21 -13.44 -7.77 -0.03
N TRP A 22 -12.88 -8.87 -0.50
CA TRP A 22 -12.73 -9.18 -1.93
C TRP A 22 -14.07 -9.48 -2.59
N ALA A 23 -14.24 -9.04 -3.84
CA ALA A 23 -15.38 -9.41 -4.68
C ALA A 23 -15.42 -10.92 -4.95
N THR A 24 -14.24 -11.53 -5.11
CA THR A 24 -14.06 -13.00 -5.15
C THR A 24 -13.16 -13.39 -3.98
N PRO A 25 -13.68 -14.06 -2.93
CA PRO A 25 -12.92 -14.35 -1.71
C PRO A 25 -11.84 -15.41 -1.91
N PHE A 26 -10.88 -15.44 -0.98
CA PHE A 26 -9.91 -16.53 -0.87
C PHE A 26 -10.46 -17.64 0.03
N GLN A 27 -10.10 -18.88 -0.29
CA GLN A 27 -10.53 -20.05 0.48
C GLN A 27 -9.59 -20.24 1.67
N GLN A 28 -10.02 -19.85 2.88
CA GLN A 28 -9.17 -19.86 4.08
C GLN A 28 -8.59 -21.24 4.41
N LEU A 29 -9.35 -22.32 4.19
CA LEU A 29 -8.89 -23.70 4.38
C LEU A 29 -7.80 -24.13 3.38
N ARG A 30 -7.52 -23.32 2.36
CA ARG A 30 -6.48 -23.54 1.36
C ARG A 30 -5.31 -22.58 1.50
N THR A 31 -5.27 -21.79 2.57
CA THR A 31 -4.09 -21.01 2.91
C THR A 31 -3.07 -21.94 3.54
N GLU A 32 -1.94 -22.11 2.88
CA GLU A 32 -0.88 -23.02 3.28
C GLU A 32 0.49 -22.34 3.21
N GLU A 33 1.45 -22.85 3.97
CA GLU A 33 2.82 -22.37 3.90
C GLU A 33 3.44 -22.74 2.54
N SER A 34 4.09 -21.78 1.90
CA SER A 34 4.80 -21.99 0.64
C SER A 34 5.99 -21.04 0.53
N LYS A 35 6.92 -21.36 -0.38
CA LYS A 35 8.13 -20.56 -0.60
C LYS A 35 7.81 -19.26 -1.32
N PHE A 36 8.29 -18.14 -0.78
CA PHE A 36 8.35 -16.85 -1.44
C PHE A 36 9.80 -16.46 -1.68
N PHE A 37 10.11 -16.03 -2.91
CA PHE A 37 11.46 -15.64 -3.31
C PHE A 37 11.62 -14.13 -3.22
N THR A 38 12.57 -13.67 -2.41
CA THR A 38 13.00 -12.26 -2.40
C THR A 38 14.12 -12.06 -3.42
N ASN A 39 14.77 -10.90 -3.47
CA ASN A 39 15.96 -10.72 -4.31
C ASN A 39 17.17 -11.53 -3.81
N THR A 40 17.25 -11.86 -2.52
CA THR A 40 18.45 -12.48 -1.90
C THR A 40 18.20 -13.87 -1.34
N ASP A 41 17.00 -14.17 -0.85
CA ASP A 41 16.68 -15.39 -0.12
C ASP A 41 15.31 -15.97 -0.52
N GLU A 42 14.98 -17.13 0.06
CA GLU A 42 13.64 -17.69 0.04
C GLU A 42 13.11 -17.77 1.47
N ARG A 43 11.82 -17.48 1.66
CA ARG A 43 11.17 -17.50 2.97
C ARG A 43 9.83 -18.21 2.90
N PRO A 44 9.48 -19.03 3.90
CA PRO A 44 8.13 -19.57 4.00
C PRO A 44 7.14 -18.43 4.32
N VAL A 45 6.03 -18.39 3.59
CA VAL A 45 4.92 -17.46 3.82
C VAL A 45 3.60 -18.20 3.65
N MET A 46 2.55 -17.71 4.33
CA MET A 46 1.20 -18.20 4.12
C MET A 46 0.68 -17.71 2.77
N MET A 47 0.43 -18.62 1.83
CA MET A 47 -0.11 -18.34 0.51
C MET A 47 -1.61 -18.61 0.46
N MET A 48 -2.40 -17.59 0.16
CA MET A 48 -3.84 -17.69 -0.04
C MET A 48 -4.15 -18.12 -1.46
N ARG A 49 -5.21 -18.90 -1.65
CA ARG A 49 -5.63 -19.41 -2.97
C ARG A 49 -7.07 -19.02 -3.28
N SER A 50 -7.30 -18.60 -4.53
CA SER A 50 -8.64 -18.36 -5.07
C SER A 50 -8.70 -18.76 -6.55
N GLN A 51 -9.90 -19.01 -7.04
CA GLN A 51 -10.16 -19.32 -8.44
C GLN A 51 -11.39 -18.54 -8.87
N GLY A 52 -11.27 -17.82 -9.99
CA GLY A 52 -12.33 -16.94 -10.47
C GLY A 52 -11.90 -16.19 -11.71
N THR A 53 -12.74 -15.25 -12.14
CA THR A 53 -12.42 -14.34 -13.24
C THR A 53 -11.80 -13.08 -12.66
N PHE A 54 -10.58 -12.76 -13.06
CA PHE A 54 -9.84 -11.59 -12.60
C PHE A 54 -9.29 -10.79 -13.79
N GLY A 55 -9.00 -9.51 -13.56
CA GLY A 55 -8.28 -8.69 -14.53
C GLY A 55 -6.82 -9.12 -14.58
N VAL A 56 -6.36 -9.61 -15.72
CA VAL A 56 -4.98 -10.08 -15.91
C VAL A 56 -4.36 -9.34 -17.10
N GLY A 57 -3.09 -8.97 -16.96
CA GLY A 57 -2.34 -8.32 -18.02
C GLY A 57 -0.89 -8.76 -18.03
N LYS A 58 -0.19 -8.41 -19.10
CA LYS A 58 1.27 -8.48 -19.19
C LYS A 58 1.78 -7.28 -19.98
N ASP A 59 2.98 -6.85 -19.66
CA ASP A 59 3.67 -5.81 -20.43
C ASP A 59 5.11 -6.26 -20.68
N GLU A 60 5.48 -6.30 -21.95
CA GLU A 60 6.79 -6.76 -22.42
C GLU A 60 7.87 -5.70 -22.21
N GLN A 61 7.52 -4.41 -22.16
CA GLN A 61 8.45 -3.33 -21.85
C GLN A 61 8.76 -3.27 -20.35
N LEU A 62 7.79 -3.57 -19.50
CA LEU A 62 7.95 -3.65 -18.05
C LEU A 62 8.45 -5.02 -17.57
N ASP A 63 8.48 -6.02 -18.46
CA ASP A 63 8.79 -7.42 -18.15
C ASP A 63 8.01 -7.94 -16.92
N ALA A 64 6.70 -7.70 -16.92
CA ALA A 64 5.86 -7.92 -15.75
C ALA A 64 4.48 -8.48 -16.11
N LYS A 65 3.91 -9.20 -15.14
CA LYS A 65 2.51 -9.66 -15.14
C LYS A 65 1.70 -8.81 -14.18
N PHE A 66 0.43 -8.61 -14.50
CA PHE A 66 -0.50 -7.83 -13.71
C PHE A 66 -1.70 -8.67 -13.30
N LEU A 67 -2.16 -8.44 -12.08
CA LEU A 67 -3.37 -9.04 -11.54
C LEU A 67 -4.15 -7.98 -10.77
N GLU A 68 -5.40 -7.77 -11.18
CA GLU A 68 -6.34 -6.89 -10.50
C GLU A 68 -7.31 -7.72 -9.65
N LEU A 69 -7.38 -7.36 -8.36
CA LEU A 69 -8.27 -7.98 -7.37
C LEU A 69 -9.29 -6.95 -6.89
N PRO A 70 -10.53 -6.95 -7.42
CA PRO A 70 -11.56 -6.01 -6.99
C PRO A 70 -12.08 -6.33 -5.58
N TYR A 71 -12.43 -5.28 -4.84
CA TYR A 71 -13.15 -5.39 -3.58
C TYR A 71 -14.68 -5.39 -3.81
N ASN A 72 -15.46 -5.86 -2.84
CA ASN A 72 -16.93 -6.07 -2.93
C ASN A 72 -17.74 -4.85 -3.41
N ASN A 73 -17.25 -3.64 -3.21
CA ASN A 73 -17.94 -2.42 -3.62
C ASN A 73 -17.61 -1.96 -5.05
N SER A 74 -16.76 -2.70 -5.78
CA SER A 74 -16.27 -2.42 -7.12
C SER A 74 -15.67 -1.01 -7.33
N ARG A 75 -15.47 -0.25 -6.24
CA ARG A 75 -14.90 1.10 -6.26
C ARG A 75 -13.38 1.08 -6.11
N TYR A 76 -12.87 0.03 -5.47
CA TYR A 76 -11.45 -0.16 -5.23
C TYR A 76 -11.02 -1.54 -5.73
N SER A 77 -9.78 -1.63 -6.17
CA SER A 77 -9.09 -2.89 -6.47
C SER A 77 -7.66 -2.84 -5.96
N LEU A 78 -7.10 -4.00 -5.65
CA LEU A 78 -5.66 -4.17 -5.47
C LEU A 78 -5.05 -4.61 -6.80
N LEU A 79 -4.17 -3.78 -7.36
CA LEU A 79 -3.39 -4.11 -8.55
C LEU A 79 -2.02 -4.64 -8.12
N LEU A 80 -1.73 -5.89 -8.44
CA LEU A 80 -0.44 -6.52 -8.24
C LEU A 80 0.37 -6.48 -9.54
N MET A 81 1.60 -5.99 -9.47
CA MET A 81 2.56 -6.03 -10.57
C MET A 81 3.73 -6.93 -10.16
N VAL A 82 3.89 -8.03 -10.88
CA VAL A 82 4.87 -9.07 -10.55
C VAL A 82 5.89 -9.15 -11.70
N PRO A 83 7.15 -8.73 -11.48
CA PRO A 83 8.21 -8.93 -12.47
C PRO A 83 8.35 -10.41 -12.85
N ASN A 84 8.67 -10.70 -14.11
CA ASN A 84 8.92 -12.07 -14.54
C ASN A 84 10.24 -12.63 -13.97
N ASN A 85 11.21 -11.75 -13.72
CA ASN A 85 12.52 -12.08 -13.18
C ASN A 85 12.64 -11.76 -11.67
N LYS A 86 13.36 -12.60 -10.92
CA LYS A 86 13.53 -12.49 -9.46
C LYS A 86 14.15 -11.15 -9.02
N ASP A 87 15.03 -10.60 -9.83
CA ASP A 87 15.72 -9.32 -9.66
C ASP A 87 15.07 -8.16 -10.47
N GLY A 88 13.97 -8.45 -11.19
CA GLY A 88 13.31 -7.52 -12.10
C GLY A 88 12.60 -6.34 -11.44
N LEU A 89 12.38 -6.37 -10.12
CA LEU A 89 11.68 -5.30 -9.39
C LEU A 89 12.37 -3.93 -9.56
N LYS A 90 13.71 -3.91 -9.59
CA LYS A 90 14.47 -2.67 -9.74
C LYS A 90 14.23 -2.04 -11.11
N GLU A 91 14.24 -2.84 -12.17
CA GLU A 91 14.04 -2.36 -13.53
C GLU A 91 12.57 -1.97 -13.76
N LEU A 92 11.63 -2.72 -13.18
CA LEU A 92 10.21 -2.36 -13.17
C LEU A 92 9.99 -0.97 -12.55
N ILE A 93 10.55 -0.70 -11.36
CA ILE A 93 10.42 0.61 -10.70
C ILE A 93 11.08 1.72 -11.53
N LYS A 94 12.22 1.45 -12.16
CA LYS A 94 12.95 2.43 -12.99
C LYS A 94 12.18 2.79 -14.25
N ASN A 95 11.48 1.82 -14.86
CA ASN A 95 10.66 2.03 -16.05
C ASN A 95 9.23 2.50 -15.72
N PHE A 96 8.88 2.55 -14.44
CA PHE A 96 7.59 3.05 -13.98
C PHE A 96 7.52 4.57 -14.14
N ASN A 97 6.52 5.03 -14.89
CA ASN A 97 6.29 6.44 -15.20
C ASN A 97 4.83 6.83 -14.94
N PRO A 98 4.47 8.13 -15.04
CA PRO A 98 3.10 8.59 -14.75
C PRO A 98 2.01 7.92 -15.59
N ASP A 99 2.32 7.50 -16.81
CA ASP A 99 1.36 6.88 -17.72
C ASP A 99 1.24 5.37 -17.51
N THR A 100 2.24 4.72 -16.89
CA THR A 100 2.30 3.27 -16.67
C THR A 100 1.01 2.72 -16.09
N LEU A 101 0.47 3.34 -15.03
CA LEU A 101 -0.74 2.85 -14.38
C LEU A 101 -1.94 2.85 -15.34
N SER A 102 -2.09 3.92 -16.14
CA SER A 102 -3.18 4.04 -17.10
C SER A 102 -3.06 3.01 -18.23
N THR A 103 -1.83 2.73 -18.68
CA THR A 103 -1.54 1.71 -19.71
C THR A 103 -1.85 0.32 -19.17
N VAL A 104 -1.39 0.02 -17.95
CA VAL A 104 -1.67 -1.27 -17.30
C VAL A 104 -3.18 -1.48 -17.17
N GLN A 105 -3.92 -0.50 -16.65
CA GLN A 105 -5.38 -0.61 -16.49
C GLN A 105 -6.10 -0.88 -17.82
N LYS A 106 -5.68 -0.24 -18.92
CA LYS A 106 -6.24 -0.47 -20.26
C LYS A 106 -5.88 -1.84 -20.84
N SER A 107 -4.77 -2.44 -20.40
CA SER A 107 -4.28 -3.73 -20.89
C SER A 107 -4.92 -4.94 -20.20
N LEU A 108 -5.62 -4.74 -19.08
CA LEU A 108 -6.22 -5.82 -18.31
C LEU A 108 -7.37 -6.49 -19.08
N VAL A 109 -7.33 -7.81 -19.13
CA VAL A 109 -8.39 -8.65 -19.71
C VAL A 109 -8.96 -9.53 -18.61
N GLN A 110 -10.30 -9.62 -18.54
CA GLN A 110 -10.98 -10.51 -17.61
C GLN A 110 -10.78 -11.96 -18.03
N MET A 111 -10.11 -12.76 -17.20
CA MET A 111 -9.76 -14.15 -17.53
C MET A 111 -10.00 -15.09 -16.35
N PRO A 112 -10.53 -16.31 -16.59
CA PRO A 112 -10.64 -17.33 -15.55
C PRO A 112 -9.25 -17.84 -15.20
N VAL A 113 -8.81 -17.58 -13.96
CA VAL A 113 -7.48 -17.98 -13.48
C VAL A 113 -7.55 -18.48 -12.05
N GLN A 114 -6.58 -19.33 -11.69
CA GLN A 114 -6.29 -19.66 -10.30
C GLN A 114 -5.17 -18.75 -9.82
N ILE A 115 -5.41 -18.05 -8.72
CA ILE A 115 -4.43 -17.12 -8.12
C ILE A 115 -3.89 -17.69 -6.81
N CYS A 116 -2.62 -17.39 -6.56
CA CYS A 116 -1.90 -17.75 -5.35
C CYS A 116 -1.10 -16.52 -4.92
N ILE A 117 -1.47 -15.89 -3.81
CA ILE A 117 -0.82 -14.66 -3.33
C ILE A 117 -0.47 -14.78 -1.85
N PRO A 118 0.60 -14.14 -1.37
CA PRO A 118 0.92 -14.16 0.04
C PRO A 118 -0.16 -13.43 0.85
N LYS A 119 -0.42 -13.93 2.06
CA LYS A 119 -1.08 -13.19 3.14
C LYS A 119 -0.04 -12.27 3.76
N PHE A 120 -0.30 -10.97 3.81
CA PHE A 120 0.67 -10.01 4.35
C PHE A 120 0.00 -8.80 5.00
N ARG A 121 0.78 -8.14 5.85
CA ARG A 121 0.44 -6.84 6.43
C ARG A 121 1.60 -5.89 6.17
N ILE A 122 1.29 -4.70 5.68
CA ILE A 122 2.22 -3.57 5.62
C ILE A 122 1.83 -2.65 6.78
N ASP A 123 2.79 -2.29 7.61
CA ASP A 123 2.62 -1.38 8.73
C ASP A 123 3.86 -0.48 8.77
N THR A 124 3.72 0.74 8.27
CA THR A 124 4.85 1.63 8.01
C THR A 124 4.54 3.02 8.53
N THR A 125 5.50 3.62 9.21
CA THR A 125 5.49 5.05 9.52
C THR A 125 6.64 5.72 8.76
N SER A 126 6.31 6.69 7.90
CA SER A 126 7.27 7.42 7.08
C SER A 126 7.26 8.91 7.38
N ARG A 127 8.41 9.54 7.16
CA ARG A 127 8.65 10.97 7.29
C ARG A 127 8.96 11.53 5.91
N ALA A 128 8.12 12.42 5.41
CA ALA A 128 8.09 12.81 4.00
C ALA A 128 8.80 14.13 3.68
N GLU A 129 9.35 14.82 4.69
CA GLU A 129 9.99 16.13 4.55
C GLU A 129 11.19 16.05 3.59
N LYS A 130 12.11 15.09 3.81
CA LYS A 130 13.29 14.93 2.94
C LYS A 130 12.92 14.53 1.49
N PRO A 131 12.04 13.54 1.25
CA PRO A 131 11.57 13.23 -0.10
C PRO A 131 10.89 14.42 -0.79
N LEU A 132 9.99 15.13 -0.12
CA LEU A 132 9.27 16.26 -0.71
C LEU A 132 10.20 17.46 -0.97
N ALA A 133 11.16 17.71 -0.09
CA ALA A 133 12.19 18.73 -0.33
C ALA A 133 13.01 18.42 -1.59
N LYS A 134 13.36 17.14 -1.83
CA LYS A 134 14.02 16.72 -3.08
C LYS A 134 13.14 16.91 -4.33
N LEU A 135 11.82 16.93 -4.16
CA LEU A 135 10.85 17.23 -5.21
C LEU A 135 10.55 18.73 -5.36
N GLY A 136 11.21 19.59 -4.59
CA GLY A 136 11.10 21.06 -4.70
C GLY A 136 10.22 21.72 -3.63
N LEU A 137 9.54 20.95 -2.77
CA LEU A 137 8.78 21.47 -1.64
C LEU A 137 9.73 21.74 -0.45
N ILE A 138 10.46 22.85 -0.51
CA ILE A 138 11.48 23.19 0.49
C ILE A 138 10.94 24.21 1.50
N THR A 139 10.35 25.30 1.00
CA THR A 139 9.99 26.49 1.80
C THR A 139 9.05 26.16 2.96
N MET A 140 8.11 25.24 2.78
CA MET A 140 7.13 24.83 3.80
C MET A 140 7.76 24.24 5.06
N PHE A 141 8.99 23.71 4.96
CA PHE A 141 9.75 23.11 6.06
C PHE A 141 10.76 24.06 6.70
N THR A 142 10.64 25.37 6.44
CA THR A 142 11.58 26.39 6.92
C THR A 142 10.84 27.59 7.47
N SER A 143 11.53 28.45 8.22
CA SER A 143 10.99 29.72 8.72
C SER A 143 10.53 30.71 7.65
N LYS A 144 10.80 30.43 6.37
CA LYS A 144 10.30 31.19 5.21
C LYS A 144 8.92 30.74 4.73
N ALA A 145 8.33 29.72 5.35
CA ALA A 145 6.99 29.25 5.02
C ALA A 145 5.96 30.38 5.16
N ASP A 146 5.11 30.54 4.15
CA ASP A 146 3.91 31.34 4.25
C ASP A 146 2.71 30.41 4.50
N LEU A 147 2.31 30.33 5.76
CA LEU A 147 1.15 29.58 6.23
C LEU A 147 0.09 30.53 6.80
N SER A 148 0.00 31.76 6.28
CA SER A 148 -0.95 32.79 6.72
C SER A 148 -2.42 32.39 6.58
N GLY A 149 -2.72 31.40 5.73
CA GLY A 149 -4.05 30.78 5.63
C GLY A 149 -4.45 29.94 6.86
N ILE A 150 -3.51 29.59 7.74
CA ILE A 150 -3.78 28.88 9.01
C ILE A 150 -3.81 29.87 10.18
N THR A 151 -2.82 30.76 10.26
CA THR A 151 -2.74 31.79 11.30
C THR A 151 -1.90 32.98 10.83
N THR A 152 -2.28 34.18 11.26
CA THR A 152 -1.52 35.43 11.04
C THR A 152 -0.86 35.94 12.33
N GLU A 153 -1.14 35.32 13.48
CA GLU A 153 -0.68 35.78 14.80
C GLU A 153 0.76 35.37 15.10
N GLN A 154 1.22 34.27 14.49
CA GLN A 154 2.56 33.72 14.70
C GLN A 154 3.11 33.14 13.41
N LYS A 155 4.43 33.22 13.24
CA LYS A 155 5.11 32.51 12.14
C LYS A 155 5.21 31.03 12.48
N ILE A 156 4.66 30.20 11.60
CA ILE A 156 4.69 28.74 11.69
C ILE A 156 5.29 28.14 10.43
N HIS A 157 5.89 26.97 10.57
CA HIS A 157 6.32 26.12 9.46
C HIS A 157 6.06 24.67 9.81
N VAL A 158 6.09 23.79 8.81
CA VAL A 158 5.96 22.35 9.03
C VAL A 158 7.30 21.79 9.47
N ASP A 159 7.40 21.32 10.72
CA ASP A 159 8.60 20.67 11.24
C ASP A 159 8.66 19.21 10.83
N GLU A 160 7.53 18.52 10.97
CA GLU A 160 7.44 17.12 10.60
C GLU A 160 6.16 16.82 9.83
N LEU A 161 6.29 15.94 8.85
CA LEU A 161 5.21 15.38 8.06
C LEU A 161 5.27 13.87 8.16
N VAL A 162 4.48 13.34 9.08
CA VAL A 162 4.43 11.93 9.44
C VAL A 162 3.24 11.28 8.76
N GLN A 163 3.49 10.18 8.05
CA GLN A 163 2.45 9.33 7.48
C GLN A 163 2.56 7.92 8.04
N HIS A 164 1.47 7.45 8.64
CA HIS A 164 1.31 6.07 9.06
C HIS A 164 0.38 5.33 8.09
N VAL A 165 0.84 4.19 7.56
CA VAL A 165 0.07 3.35 6.62
C VAL A 165 0.03 1.92 7.14
N SER A 166 -1.18 1.41 7.34
CA SER A 166 -1.44 0.00 7.64
C SER A 166 -2.38 -0.62 6.60
N ILE A 167 -1.85 -1.55 5.80
CA ILE A 167 -2.62 -2.33 4.82
C ILE A 167 -2.59 -3.80 5.23
N ARG A 168 -3.76 -4.44 5.26
CA ARG A 168 -3.87 -5.88 5.52
C ARG A 168 -4.47 -6.60 4.30
N VAL A 169 -3.70 -7.53 3.76
CA VAL A 169 -4.13 -8.46 2.70
C VAL A 169 -4.26 -9.83 3.34
N ASP A 170 -5.50 -10.17 3.66
CA ASP A 170 -5.93 -11.46 4.20
C ASP A 170 -7.08 -12.02 3.35
N GLU A 171 -7.65 -13.16 3.73
CA GLU A 171 -8.72 -13.81 2.98
C GLU A 171 -10.02 -13.00 2.93
N GLY A 172 -10.09 -11.87 3.65
CA GLY A 172 -11.26 -11.03 3.83
C GLY A 172 -12.10 -11.44 5.04
N SER A 173 -13.00 -10.55 5.46
CA SER A 173 -14.07 -10.90 6.40
C SER A 173 -15.32 -11.25 5.60
N SER A 174 -15.60 -12.53 5.45
CA SER A 174 -16.98 -12.99 5.28
C SER A 174 -17.39 -13.65 6.60
N SER A 175 -18.57 -13.28 7.10
CA SER A 175 -19.30 -14.05 8.11
C SER A 175 -19.49 -15.52 7.73
N GLU A 176 -19.25 -15.90 6.47
CA GLU A 176 -19.22 -17.29 5.98
C GLU A 176 -17.87 -18.00 6.19
N ASN A 177 -16.79 -17.27 6.45
CA ASN A 177 -15.49 -17.85 6.81
C ASN A 177 -15.36 -18.08 8.34
N ALA A 178 -16.38 -17.70 9.13
CA ALA A 178 -16.35 -17.75 10.59
C ALA A 178 -16.72 -19.13 11.19
N LEU A 179 -17.01 -20.15 10.38
CA LEU A 179 -17.23 -21.51 10.88
C LEU A 179 -15.90 -22.27 10.97
N SER A 180 -15.06 -21.90 11.93
CA SER A 180 -14.06 -22.73 12.66
C SER A 180 -12.84 -21.91 13.11
N ALA A 181 -13.04 -20.98 14.05
CA ALA A 181 -11.98 -20.54 14.96
C ALA A 181 -12.61 -19.71 16.10
N THR A 182 -13.26 -20.40 17.03
CA THR A 182 -13.64 -19.80 18.32
C THR A 182 -12.38 -19.58 19.14
N ASN A 183 -11.69 -18.46 18.94
CA ASN A 183 -10.72 -17.98 19.92
C ASN A 183 -11.47 -17.16 20.96
N ILE A 184 -11.86 -17.83 22.03
CA ILE A 184 -12.21 -17.20 23.30
C ILE A 184 -10.95 -16.46 23.76
N VAL A 185 -11.02 -15.13 23.78
CA VAL A 185 -10.04 -14.32 24.51
C VAL A 185 -10.70 -13.93 25.82
N GLU A 186 -10.33 -14.63 26.89
CA GLU A 186 -10.58 -14.16 28.24
C GLU A 186 -9.85 -12.83 28.44
N ALA A 187 -10.60 -11.79 28.81
CA ALA A 187 -10.02 -10.56 29.29
C ALA A 187 -9.43 -10.82 30.69
N LYS A 188 -8.10 -10.74 30.81
CA LYS A 188 -7.47 -10.65 32.13
C LYS A 188 -7.72 -9.26 32.69
N THR A 189 -8.26 -9.26 33.91
CA THR A 189 -8.50 -8.15 34.82
C THR A 189 -7.19 -7.56 35.33
#